data_AF-A0A7U9XW24-F1
#
_entry.id   AF-A0A7U9XW24-F1
#
_cell.length_a   1.000
_cell.length_b   1.000
_cell.length_c   1.000
_cell.angle_alpha   90.00
_cell.angle_beta   90.00
_cell.angle_gamma   90.00
#
_symmetry.space_group_name_H-M   'P 1'
#
loop_
_entity.id
_entity.type
_entity.pdbx_description
1 polymer ?
#
loop_
_entity_poly.entity_id
_entity_poly.type
_entity_poly.pdbx_seq_one_letter_code
_entity_poly.pdbx_strand_id
1 'polypeptide(L)' 'MMTYTMVMQMFFTVIGLSVLGIYIGRKMDPEGELATYLAAAGLFIGIFIGFMTLHQFIKSEERYERRKRN' A
#
# COMPACT_ATOMS: atom_id res chain seq x y z
N MET A 1 -7.25 16.91 7.63
CA MET A 1 -7.17 15.63 8.39
C MET A 1 -7.26 14.40 7.49
N MET A 2 -8.14 14.37 6.48
CA MET A 2 -8.36 13.18 5.64
C MET A 2 -7.15 12.74 4.80
N THR A 3 -6.41 13.69 4.21
CA THR A 3 -5.19 13.40 3.44
C THR A 3 -4.10 12.78 4.32
N TYR A 4 -3.93 13.28 5.55
CA TYR A 4 -2.98 12.73 6.52
C TYR A 4 -3.29 11.27 6.84
N THR A 5 -4.55 10.94 7.12
CA THR A 5 -4.95 9.55 7.41
C THR A 5 -4.72 8.61 6.22
N MET A 6 -4.93 9.08 4.98
CA MET A 6 -4.68 8.26 3.78
C MET A 6 -3.20 8.01 3.54
N VAL A 7 -2.37 9.04 3.70
CA VAL A 7 -0.92 8.91 3.59
C VAL A 7 -0.39 7.96 4.66
N MET A 8 -0.88 8.07 5.90
CA MET A 8 -0.53 7.13 6.97
C MET A 8 -0.97 5.70 6.64
N GLN A 9 -2.19 5.51 6.15
CA GLN A 9 -2.69 4.19 5.75
C GLN A 9 -1.86 3.58 4.61
N MET A 10 -1.40 4.40 3.66
CA MET A 10 -0.50 3.94 2.60
C MET A 10 0.81 3.40 3.18
N PHE A 11 1.47 4.16 4.05
CA PHE A 11 2.72 3.71 4.68
C PHE A 11 2.55 2.44 5.50
N PHE A 12 1.49 2.36 6.30
CA PHE A 12 1.17 1.14 7.06
C PHE A 12 0.89 -0.06 6.16
N THR A 13 0.22 0.15 5.02
CA THR A 13 -0.06 -0.93 4.06
C THR A 13 1.23 -1.43 3.41
N VAL A 14 2.12 -0.52 2.99
CA VAL A 14 3.43 -0.87 2.39
C VAL A 14 4.29 -1.63 3.39
N ILE A 15 4.44 -1.09 4.61
CA ILE A 15 5.23 -1.73 5.67
C ILE A 15 4.61 -3.07 6.06
N GLY A 16 3.29 -3.12 6.25
CA GLY A 16 2.57 -4.33 6.64
C GLY A 16 2.72 -5.45 5.63
N LEU A 17 2.57 -5.17 4.33
CA LEU A 17 2.75 -6.18 3.27
C LEU A 17 4.20 -6.63 3.14
N SER A 18 5.16 -5.72 3.32
CA SER A 18 6.60 -6.06 3.32
C SER A 18 6.95 -7.00 4.48
N VAL A 19 6.49 -6.67 5.70
CA VAL A 19 6.71 -7.50 6.90
C VAL A 19 6.00 -8.85 6.76
N LEU A 20 4.80 -8.88 6.20
CA LEU A 20 4.07 -10.12 5.92
C LEU A 20 4.84 -11.00 4.92
N GLY A 21 5.45 -10.40 3.89
CA GLY A 21 6.35 -11.10 2.96
C GLY A 21 7.55 -11.73 3.67
N ILE A 22 8.21 -11.00 4.58
CA ILE A 22 9.31 -11.53 5.39
C ILE A 22 8.83 -12.71 6.27
N TYR A 23 7.68 -12.53 6.94
CA TYR A 23 7.15 -13.54 7.84
C TYR A 23 6.82 -14.85 7.11
N ILE A 24 6.16 -14.77 5.96
CA ILE A 24 5.83 -15.93 5.13
C ILE A 24 7.11 -16.57 4.59
N GLY A 25 8.03 -15.77 4.04
CA GLY A 25 9.26 -16.29 3.45
C GLY A 25 10.15 -17.00 4.47
N ARG A 26 10.33 -16.44 5.67
CA ARG A 26 11.08 -17.11 6.74
C ARG A 26 10.43 -18.40 7.24
N LYS A 27 9.11 -18.51 7.14
CA LYS A 27 8.38 -19.73 7.54
C LYS A 27 8.50 -20.84 6.50
N MET A 28 8.59 -20.50 5.22
CA MET A 28 8.71 -21.45 4.12
C MET A 28 10.16 -21.87 3.87
N ASP A 29 11.08 -20.93 3.93
CA ASP A 29 12.51 -21.12 3.70
C ASP A 29 13.30 -20.26 4.69
N PRO A 30 13.62 -20.82 5.88
CA PRO A 30 14.27 -20.08 6.95
C PRO A 30 15.72 -19.68 6.64
N GLU A 31 16.40 -20.46 5.80
CA GLU A 31 17.84 -20.34 5.53
C GLU A 31 18.13 -19.68 4.16
N GLY A 32 17.17 -19.67 3.25
CA GLY A 32 17.33 -19.05 1.93
C GLY A 32 16.86 -17.60 1.82
N GLU A 33 16.91 -17.09 0.60
CA GLU A 33 16.63 -15.69 0.26
C GLU A 33 15.15 -15.40 0.01
N LEU A 34 14.27 -16.41 0.13
CA LEU A 34 12.84 -16.29 -0.16
C LEU A 34 12.17 -15.16 0.65
N ALA A 35 12.60 -14.96 1.91
CA ALA A 35 12.13 -13.86 2.75
C ALA A 35 12.40 -12.49 2.12
N THR A 36 13.57 -12.29 1.52
CA THR A 36 13.95 -11.04 0.84
C THR A 36 13.12 -10.83 -0.42
N TYR A 37 12.94 -11.87 -1.24
CA TYR A 37 12.13 -11.78 -2.47
C TYR A 37 10.66 -11.50 -2.17
N LEU A 38 10.08 -12.16 -1.16
CA LEU A 38 8.70 -11.92 -0.75
C LEU A 38 8.51 -10.55 -0.07
N ALA A 39 9.52 -10.07 0.66
CA ALA A 39 9.51 -8.70 1.18
C ALA A 39 9.50 -7.67 0.04
N ALA A 40 10.34 -7.86 -0.98
CA ALA A 40 10.38 -7.01 -2.17
C ALA A 40 9.06 -7.05 -2.95
N ALA A 41 8.45 -8.23 -3.09
CA ALA A 41 7.13 -8.37 -3.70
C ALA A 41 6.04 -7.66 -2.88
N GLY A 42 6.06 -7.81 -1.55
CA GLY A 42 5.14 -7.12 -0.64
C GLY A 42 5.27 -5.60 -0.70
N LEU A 43 6.51 -5.09 -0.78
CA LEU A 43 6.81 -3.67 -0.96
C LEU A 43 6.22 -3.16 -2.29
N PHE A 44 6.50 -3.87 -3.39
CA PHE A 44 6.01 -3.50 -4.72
C PHE A 44 4.47 -3.45 -4.77
N ILE A 45 3.80 -4.50 -4.27
CA ILE A 45 2.34 -4.57 -4.21
C ILE A 45 1.78 -3.45 -3.32
N GLY A 46 2.39 -3.20 -2.16
CA GLY A 46 1.96 -2.14 -1.26
C GLY A 46 2.07 -0.75 -1.87
N ILE A 47 3.16 -0.46 -2.57
CA ILE A 47 3.35 0.81 -3.29
C ILE A 47 2.30 0.94 -4.39
N PHE A 48 2.10 -0.12 -5.18
CA PHE A 48 1.11 -0.12 -6.27
C PHE A 48 -0.30 0.16 -5.77
N ILE A 49 -0.75 -0.52 -4.70
CA ILE A 49 -2.06 -0.29 -4.07
C ILE A 49 -2.12 1.13 -3.50
N GLY A 50 -1.04 1.62 -2.90
CA GLY A 50 -0.92 2.99 -2.38
C GLY A 50 -1.18 4.05 -3.45
N PHE A 51 -0.50 3.93 -4.60
CA PHE A 51 -0.71 4.82 -5.74
C PHE A 51 -2.14 4.73 -6.29
N MET A 52 -2.68 3.53 -6.43
CA MET A 52 -4.06 3.34 -6.90
C MET A 52 -5.07 4.01 -5.96
N THR A 53 -4.86 3.92 -4.65
CA THR A 53 -5.72 4.54 -3.64
C THR A 53 -5.63 6.06 -3.69
N LEU A 54 -4.42 6.62 -3.78
CA LEU A 54 -4.19 8.06 -3.97
C LEU A 54 -4.86 8.58 -5.25
N HIS A 55 -4.71 7.86 -6.36
CA HIS A 55 -5.30 8.24 -7.63
C HIS A 55 -6.84 8.22 -7.57
N GLN A 56 -7.43 7.20 -6.95
CA GLN A 56 -8.88 7.15 -6.72
C GLN A 56 -9.36 8.30 -5.83
N PHE A 57 -8.57 8.66 -4.82
CA PHE A 57 -8.88 9.76 -3.93
C PHE A 57 -8.92 11.11 -4.66
N ILE A 58 -7.88 11.45 -5.44
CA ILE A 58 -7.85 12.68 -6.24
C ILE A 58 -9.07 12.75 -7.17
N LYS A 59 -9.38 11.65 -7.85
CA LYS A 59 -10.56 11.55 -8.73
C LYS A 59 -11.90 11.61 -7.98
N SER A 60 -11.91 11.29 -6.69
CA SER A 60 -13.11 11.39 -5.84
C SER A 60 -13.36 12.83 -5.40
N GLU A 61 -12.30 13.57 -5.07
CA GLU A 61 -12.38 15.00 -4.73
C GLU A 61 -12.84 15.82 -5.94
N GLU A 62 -12.29 15.58 -7.14
CA GLU A 62 -12.76 16.23 -8.38
C GLU A 62 -14.26 16.00 -8.65
N ARG A 63 -14.76 14.79 -8.35
CA ARG A 63 -16.19 14.47 -8.52
C ARG A 63 -17.06 15.11 -7.46
N TYR A 64 -16.55 15.30 -6.25
CA TYR A 64 -17.25 16.01 -5.19
C TYR A 64 -17.43 17.49 -5.56
N GLU A 65 -16.40 18.13 -6.10
CA GLU A 65 -16.47 19.52 -6.55
C GLU A 65 -17.50 19.72 -7.68
N ARG A 66 -17.61 18.78 -8.62
CA ARG A 66 -18.62 18.84 -9.70
C ARG A 66 -20.06 18.74 -9.21
N ARG A 67 -20.32 17.96 -8.14
CA ARG A 67 -21.67 17.83 -7.56
C ARG A 67 -22.06 19.01 -6.68
N LYS A 68 -21.09 19.71 -6.10
CA LYS A 68 -21.35 20.90 -5.28
C LYS A 68 -21.66 22.14 -6.13
N ARG A 69 -21.34 22.09 -7.43
CA ARG A 69 -21.50 23.21 -8.37
C ARG A 69 -22.83 23.18 -9.17
N ASN A 70 -23.58 22.09 -9.09
CA ASN A 70 -24.93 21.93 -9.63
C ASN A 70 -25.95 21.88 -8.49
#